data_AF-H0E452-F1
#
_entry.id   AF-H0E452-F1
#
_cell.length_a   1.000
_cell.length_b   1.000
_cell.length_c   1.000
_cell.angle_alpha   90.00
_cell.angle_beta   90.00
_cell.angle_gamma   90.00
#
_symmetry.space_group_name_H-M   'P 1'
#
loop_
_entity.id
_entity.type
_entity.pdbx_description
1 polymer ?
#
loop_
_entity_poly.entity_id
_entity_poly.type
_entity_poly.pdbx_seq_one_letter_code
_entity_poly.pdbx_strand_id
1 'polypeptide(L)'
;MLRVGGGLALVVLALVAFAIGGSGNDDCNDDESTDDVGILSAAAKDDIPKNAAEMYYSAAKQQNIDVAFLASIGAQECNHGRCPTINAVNGSGCVGWMQLGVGGRCGHYWDRNKCDGNDDGKMDVLDPWDNICGAAKGLRKEKGAPPAGGSEAKYRQAACDYYGACSDGVANYADEVMTRAKAYGFKGGDKTTELVNVGDPDGTSAGQCEAPAADGVLADGTDGQVTYTPNANRPGVAVTEDMKTVMRKIAGYYGHPITVCTGTNHNRLSSSGNVSDHWDGNGVDICSSANSFPASGGGKGDLIAAAAFRVAGQSEPDAVASGKRGGLVNITHGDFRFQIIWKTQKGGNHNDHVHVGVQRTNEVQQAVVSPLAARSGA
;
A
#
# COMPACT_ATOMS: atom_id res chain seq x y z
N MET A 1 -3.20 78.64 2.51
CA MET A 1 -4.15 78.07 3.49
C MET A 1 -3.50 76.79 4.01
N LEU A 2 -2.75 76.81 5.13
CA LEU A 2 -3.22 76.58 6.53
C LEU A 2 -4.17 75.35 6.60
N ARG A 3 -3.96 74.24 7.33
CA ARG A 3 -3.25 73.83 8.57
C ARG A 3 -2.91 72.31 8.45
N VAL A 4 -1.84 71.70 8.95
CA VAL A 4 -1.40 71.36 10.34
C VAL A 4 -2.44 70.59 11.19
N GLY A 5 -2.03 69.42 11.70
CA GLY A 5 -2.60 68.69 12.86
C GLY A 5 -2.95 67.24 12.51
N GLY A 6 -2.34 66.16 13.02
CA GLY A 6 -1.60 65.98 14.26
C GLY A 6 -2.54 65.62 15.41
N GLY A 7 -2.52 64.37 15.88
CA GLY A 7 -2.81 64.06 17.28
C GLY A 7 -3.87 63.00 17.61
N LEU A 8 -3.36 61.99 18.31
CA LEU A 8 -3.90 61.36 19.52
C LEU A 8 -4.88 60.18 19.42
N ALA A 9 -4.41 59.09 20.05
CA ALA A 9 -5.09 57.85 20.36
C ALA A 9 -6.23 58.02 21.38
N LEU A 10 -7.21 57.13 21.32
CA LEU A 10 -7.99 56.74 22.49
C LEU A 10 -8.27 55.24 22.46
N VAL A 11 -7.66 54.56 23.44
CA VAL A 11 -7.99 53.21 23.88
C VAL A 11 -9.34 53.29 24.59
N VAL A 12 -10.31 52.49 24.18
CA VAL A 12 -11.48 52.16 25.00
C VAL A 12 -11.50 50.65 25.21
N LEU A 13 -11.17 50.30 26.43
CA LEU A 13 -11.32 48.98 27.04
C LEU A 13 -12.83 48.73 27.24
N ALA A 14 -13.38 47.68 26.64
CA ALA A 14 -14.71 47.19 26.99
C ALA A 14 -14.59 45.70 27.36
N LEU A 15 -14.52 45.45 28.66
CA LEU A 15 -14.77 44.16 29.29
C LEU A 15 -16.25 43.84 29.14
N VAL A 16 -16.58 42.79 28.39
CA VAL A 16 -17.85 42.08 28.53
C VAL A 16 -17.52 40.62 28.76
N ALA A 17 -17.54 40.22 30.03
CA ALA A 17 -17.61 38.83 30.43
C ALA A 17 -19.06 38.37 30.24
N PHE A 18 -19.28 37.40 29.35
CA PHE A 18 -20.49 36.59 29.34
C PHE A 18 -20.05 35.13 29.30
N ALA A 19 -20.20 34.46 30.43
CA ALA A 19 -19.97 33.03 30.60
C ALA A 19 -21.29 32.37 30.97
N ILE A 20 -22.00 31.82 29.97
CA ILE A 20 -23.00 30.75 30.01
C ILE A 20 -23.08 30.31 28.53
N GLY A 21 -22.87 29.08 28.06
CA GLY A 21 -22.80 27.74 28.62
C GLY A 21 -23.33 26.81 27.52
N GLY A 22 -22.57 25.78 27.15
CA GLY A 22 -23.07 24.60 26.42
C GLY A 22 -23.10 24.65 24.88
N SER A 23 -22.58 23.58 24.29
CA SER A 23 -22.64 23.15 22.89
C SER A 23 -21.56 23.73 21.95
N GLY A 24 -20.33 23.25 22.14
CA GLY A 24 -19.31 23.28 21.09
C GLY A 24 -19.68 22.25 20.01
N ASN A 25 -20.01 22.75 18.83
CA ASN A 25 -19.81 22.03 17.58
C ASN A 25 -18.31 22.07 17.29
N ASP A 26 -17.61 20.96 17.44
CA ASP A 26 -16.24 20.83 16.96
C ASP A 26 -16.28 20.40 15.48
N ASP A 27 -16.27 21.39 14.60
CA ASP A 27 -16.03 21.25 13.18
C ASP A 27 -14.57 20.81 12.94
N CYS A 28 -14.41 19.76 12.15
CA CYS A 28 -13.13 19.19 11.72
C CYS A 28 -12.33 20.19 10.86
N ASN A 29 -11.38 20.91 11.45
CA ASN A 29 -10.33 21.59 10.69
C ASN A 29 -9.15 20.64 10.45
N ASP A 30 -9.11 20.02 9.27
CA ASP A 30 -7.91 19.38 8.72
C ASP A 30 -7.11 20.40 7.90
N ASP A 31 -6.25 21.18 8.54
CA ASP A 31 -5.10 21.81 7.86
C ASP A 31 -3.97 22.11 8.86
N GLU A 32 -3.23 21.07 9.26
CA GLU A 32 -1.93 21.25 9.89
C GLU A 32 -0.85 20.82 8.91
N SER A 33 -0.16 21.82 8.35
CA SER A 33 1.11 21.65 7.66
C SER A 33 2.16 21.21 8.68
N THR A 34 2.56 19.95 8.64
CA THR A 34 3.76 19.51 9.35
C THR A 34 4.96 19.72 8.44
N ASP A 35 5.95 20.53 8.86
CA ASP A 35 7.23 20.70 8.15
C ASP A 35 8.05 19.38 8.02
N ASP A 36 7.54 18.29 8.58
CA ASP A 36 8.10 16.96 8.50
C ASP A 36 7.65 16.22 7.23
N VAL A 37 8.41 16.40 6.15
CA VAL A 37 8.18 15.72 4.86
C VAL A 37 8.70 14.28 4.81
N GLY A 38 9.17 13.72 5.93
CA GLY A 38 9.78 12.40 5.99
C GLY A 38 11.30 12.40 5.93
N ILE A 39 11.90 11.23 6.17
CA ILE A 39 13.35 11.01 6.11
C ILE A 39 13.62 9.81 5.21
N LEU A 40 14.47 10.02 4.21
CA LEU A 40 14.93 8.98 3.31
C LEU A 40 15.74 7.91 4.06
N SER A 41 15.35 6.66 3.85
CA SER A 41 15.96 5.47 4.45
C SER A 41 17.39 5.21 3.94
N ALA A 42 18.07 4.22 4.51
CA ALA A 42 19.35 3.74 3.96
C ALA A 42 19.19 3.20 2.53
N ALA A 43 18.10 2.48 2.25
CA ALA A 43 17.81 1.97 0.90
C ALA A 43 17.66 3.11 -0.12
N ALA A 44 16.98 4.19 0.27
CA ALA A 44 16.90 5.41 -0.55
C ALA A 44 18.28 6.02 -0.81
N LYS A 45 19.16 6.06 0.19
CA LYS A 45 20.51 6.63 0.03
C LYS A 45 21.40 5.81 -0.91
N ASP A 46 21.16 4.51 -1.02
CA ASP A 46 21.90 3.63 -1.93
C ASP A 46 21.38 3.75 -3.36
N ASP A 47 20.08 3.94 -3.56
CA ASP A 47 19.47 4.03 -4.88
C ASP A 47 19.55 5.45 -5.48
N ILE A 48 19.25 6.47 -4.67
CA ILE A 48 19.22 7.87 -5.10
C ILE A 48 20.66 8.40 -5.26
N PRO A 49 21.02 9.02 -6.41
CA PRO A 49 22.29 9.71 -6.55
C PRO A 49 22.53 10.71 -5.42
N LYS A 50 23.75 10.76 -4.87
CA LYS A 50 24.06 11.57 -3.69
C LYS A 50 23.66 13.05 -3.80
N ASN A 51 23.69 13.61 -5.02
CA ASN A 51 23.31 14.99 -5.31
C ASN A 51 21.80 15.19 -5.56
N ALA A 52 21.02 14.12 -5.75
CA ALA A 52 19.60 14.20 -6.06
C ALA A 52 18.71 14.20 -4.80
N ALA A 53 19.18 13.67 -3.67
CA ALA A 53 18.38 13.61 -2.44
C ALA A 53 17.96 15.01 -1.94
N GLU A 54 18.86 16.00 -2.04
CA GLU A 54 18.57 17.38 -1.64
C GLU A 54 17.47 18.03 -2.50
N MET A 55 17.44 17.71 -3.79
CA MET A 55 16.41 18.18 -4.73
C MET A 55 15.02 17.67 -4.32
N TYR A 56 14.93 16.38 -3.98
CA TYR A 56 13.68 15.79 -3.48
C TYR A 56 13.24 16.41 -2.15
N TYR A 57 14.16 16.63 -1.21
CA TYR A 57 13.82 17.30 0.06
C TYR A 57 13.34 18.73 -0.14
N SER A 58 13.98 19.50 -1.02
CA SER A 58 13.57 20.88 -1.30
C SER A 58 12.16 20.92 -1.88
N ALA A 59 11.91 20.17 -2.95
CA ALA A 59 10.59 20.10 -3.57
C ALA A 59 9.51 19.55 -2.62
N ALA A 60 9.85 18.51 -1.83
CA ALA A 60 8.95 17.93 -0.84
C ALA A 60 8.50 18.97 0.20
N LYS A 61 9.44 19.78 0.71
CA LYS A 61 9.15 20.86 1.67
C LYS A 61 8.31 21.96 1.05
N GLN A 62 8.68 22.44 -0.14
CA GLN A 62 7.95 23.51 -0.81
C GLN A 62 6.49 23.14 -1.10
N GLN A 63 6.22 21.86 -1.40
CA GLN A 63 4.90 21.41 -1.81
C GLN A 63 4.15 20.61 -0.72
N ASN A 64 4.76 20.45 0.46
CA ASN A 64 4.26 19.62 1.56
C ASN A 64 3.78 18.24 1.05
N ILE A 65 4.72 17.44 0.53
CA ILE A 65 4.49 16.09 0.02
C ILE A 65 5.55 15.14 0.60
N ASP A 66 5.19 13.88 0.85
CA ASP A 66 6.14 12.90 1.39
C ASP A 66 7.36 12.70 0.44
N VAL A 67 8.56 12.90 0.98
CA VAL A 67 9.81 12.88 0.21
C VAL A 67 10.13 11.51 -0.38
N ALA A 68 9.73 10.42 0.31
CA ALA A 68 9.97 9.07 -0.16
C ALA A 68 9.02 8.70 -1.31
N PHE A 69 7.77 9.15 -1.24
CA PHE A 69 6.83 9.05 -2.37
C PHE A 69 7.35 9.82 -3.59
N LEU A 70 7.75 11.09 -3.41
CA LEU A 70 8.23 11.92 -4.50
C LEU A 70 9.49 11.35 -5.15
N ALA A 71 10.46 10.88 -4.35
CA ALA A 71 11.65 10.21 -4.86
C ALA A 71 11.29 8.92 -5.62
N SER A 72 10.31 8.16 -5.14
CA SER A 72 9.88 6.93 -5.80
C SER A 72 9.30 7.17 -7.20
N ILE A 73 8.53 8.24 -7.41
CA ILE A 73 8.09 8.66 -8.75
C ILE A 73 9.30 8.95 -9.64
N GLY A 74 10.29 9.72 -9.16
CA GLY A 74 11.49 10.02 -9.96
C GLY A 74 12.34 8.78 -10.31
N ALA A 75 12.33 7.76 -9.45
CA ALA A 75 12.91 6.46 -9.78
C ALA A 75 12.14 5.78 -10.92
N GLN A 76 10.82 5.78 -10.85
CA GLN A 76 9.96 5.15 -11.85
C GLN A 76 10.06 5.83 -13.21
N GLU A 77 10.10 7.16 -13.24
CA GLU A 77 10.02 7.95 -14.47
C GLU A 77 11.34 7.99 -15.24
N CYS A 78 12.46 8.15 -14.54
CA CYS A 78 13.75 8.30 -15.21
C CYS A 78 14.90 7.74 -14.37
N ASN A 79 14.64 6.82 -13.44
CA ASN A 79 15.66 6.23 -12.57
C ASN A 79 16.54 7.30 -11.91
N HIS A 80 15.91 8.33 -11.33
CA HIS A 80 16.60 9.49 -10.76
C HIS A 80 17.54 10.18 -11.76
N GLY A 81 17.03 10.44 -12.97
CA GLY A 81 17.78 11.12 -14.03
C GLY A 81 18.84 10.27 -14.74
N ARG A 82 18.80 8.95 -14.60
CA ARG A 82 19.72 8.03 -15.29
C ARG A 82 19.14 7.50 -16.61
N CYS A 83 17.93 7.90 -17.00
CA CYS A 83 17.35 7.48 -18.28
C CYS A 83 18.00 8.21 -19.48
N PRO A 84 18.13 7.54 -20.65
CA PRO A 84 18.76 8.14 -21.84
C PRO A 84 18.02 9.36 -22.42
N THR A 85 16.72 9.47 -22.14
CA THR A 85 15.82 10.49 -22.71
C THR A 85 15.64 11.71 -21.80
N ILE A 86 16.45 11.86 -20.77
CA ILE A 86 16.26 12.92 -19.76
C ILE A 86 16.25 14.34 -20.36
N ASN A 87 17.12 14.62 -21.34
CA ASN A 87 17.29 15.93 -21.96
C ASN A 87 16.51 16.10 -23.27
N ALA A 88 15.57 15.19 -23.56
CA ALA A 88 14.83 15.21 -24.81
C ALA A 88 13.36 14.88 -24.58
N VAL A 89 12.48 15.59 -25.30
CA VAL A 89 11.05 15.27 -25.32
C VAL A 89 10.88 13.92 -26.01
N ASN A 90 10.34 12.94 -25.29
CA ASN A 90 10.09 11.61 -25.83
C ASN A 90 8.91 11.61 -26.82
N GLY A 91 8.67 10.50 -27.51
CA GLY A 91 7.61 10.40 -28.54
C GLY A 91 6.18 10.64 -28.04
N SER A 92 5.96 10.61 -26.73
CA SER A 92 4.67 10.94 -26.11
C SER A 92 4.56 12.40 -25.67
N GLY A 93 5.66 13.17 -25.68
CA GLY A 93 5.68 14.57 -25.24
C GLY A 93 6.10 14.78 -23.78
N CYS A 94 6.72 13.79 -23.14
CA CYS A 94 7.23 13.88 -21.77
C CYS A 94 8.74 14.17 -21.75
N VAL A 95 9.25 14.86 -20.72
CA VAL A 95 10.68 15.22 -20.60
C VAL A 95 11.17 15.36 -19.15
N GLY A 96 12.46 15.18 -18.92
CA GLY A 96 13.12 15.45 -17.65
C GLY A 96 13.06 14.30 -16.63
N TRP A 97 13.49 14.59 -15.41
CA TRP A 97 13.65 13.63 -14.30
C TRP A 97 12.37 12.93 -13.89
N MET A 98 11.25 13.62 -14.03
CA MET A 98 9.91 13.18 -13.64
C MET A 98 9.01 12.97 -14.88
N GLN A 99 9.59 12.99 -16.09
CA GLN A 99 8.89 12.82 -17.37
C GLN A 99 7.63 13.70 -17.49
N LEU A 100 7.79 14.99 -17.26
CA LEU A 100 6.68 15.95 -17.31
C LEU A 100 6.20 16.19 -18.74
N GLY A 101 4.88 16.19 -18.93
CA GLY A 101 4.27 16.53 -20.21
C GLY A 101 4.47 17.99 -20.59
N VAL A 102 5.04 18.24 -21.76
CA VAL A 102 5.19 19.56 -22.40
C VAL A 102 4.34 19.69 -23.67
N GLY A 103 3.45 18.73 -23.92
CA GLY A 103 2.59 18.63 -25.08
C GLY A 103 2.33 17.16 -25.47
N GLY A 104 1.74 16.95 -26.64
CA GLY A 104 1.49 15.60 -27.17
C GLY A 104 0.56 14.76 -26.29
N ARG A 105 0.81 13.45 -26.21
CA ARG A 105 0.01 12.49 -25.43
C ARG A 105 0.19 12.65 -23.92
N CYS A 106 1.37 13.11 -23.48
CA CYS A 106 1.64 13.44 -22.08
C CYS A 106 0.92 14.73 -21.62
N GLY A 107 0.40 15.52 -22.56
CA GLY A 107 -0.31 16.75 -22.29
C GLY A 107 0.61 17.88 -21.79
N HIS A 108 0.00 19.00 -21.39
CA HIS A 108 0.70 20.24 -20.99
C HIS A 108 0.87 20.36 -19.46
N TYR A 109 1.33 19.29 -18.81
CA TYR A 109 1.46 19.26 -17.34
C TYR A 109 2.45 20.30 -16.82
N TRP A 110 3.60 20.45 -17.48
CA TRP A 110 4.61 21.45 -17.14
C TRP A 110 4.03 22.85 -17.16
N ASP A 111 3.27 23.22 -18.19
CA ASP A 111 2.75 24.59 -18.35
C ASP A 111 1.88 25.07 -17.19
N ARG A 112 1.19 24.15 -16.51
CA ARG A 112 0.31 24.48 -15.37
C ARG A 112 1.02 24.41 -14.01
N ASN A 113 2.14 23.67 -13.95
CA ASN A 113 2.77 23.29 -12.69
C ASN A 113 4.23 23.74 -12.57
N LYS A 114 4.72 24.63 -13.44
CA LYS A 114 6.07 25.19 -13.32
C LYS A 114 6.36 25.67 -11.89
N CYS A 115 7.57 25.36 -11.44
CA CYS A 115 8.09 25.72 -10.14
C CYS A 115 9.59 25.98 -10.29
N ASP A 116 10.07 27.04 -9.64
CA ASP A 116 11.50 27.37 -9.50
C ASP A 116 12.00 26.63 -8.24
N GLY A 117 12.62 25.47 -8.44
CA GLY A 117 12.90 24.52 -7.35
C GLY A 117 14.15 24.86 -6.54
N ASN A 118 15.02 25.71 -7.07
CA ASN A 118 16.28 26.15 -6.46
C ASN A 118 16.36 27.67 -6.25
N ASP A 119 15.25 28.38 -6.50
CA ASP A 119 15.12 29.83 -6.36
C ASP A 119 16.16 30.63 -7.19
N ASP A 120 16.52 30.12 -8.38
CA ASP A 120 17.48 30.78 -9.28
C ASP A 120 16.85 31.85 -10.18
N GLY A 121 15.52 32.00 -10.11
CA GLY A 121 14.72 32.94 -10.88
C GLY A 121 14.27 32.40 -12.24
N LYS A 122 14.50 31.12 -12.54
CA LYS A 122 14.08 30.46 -13.78
C LYS A 122 13.16 29.28 -13.48
N MET A 123 12.42 28.89 -14.50
CA MET A 123 11.59 27.69 -14.49
C MET A 123 11.85 26.94 -15.79
N ASP A 124 12.86 26.08 -15.79
CA ASP A 124 13.28 25.25 -16.91
C ASP A 124 12.90 23.78 -16.66
N VAL A 125 12.14 23.19 -17.59
CA VAL A 125 11.71 21.78 -17.46
C VAL A 125 12.89 20.80 -17.48
N LEU A 126 14.05 21.22 -18.00
CA LEU A 126 15.27 20.40 -18.05
C LEU A 126 16.15 20.58 -16.81
N ASP A 127 15.92 21.62 -15.98
CA ASP A 127 16.59 21.72 -14.69
C ASP A 127 16.00 20.68 -13.73
N PRO A 128 16.81 19.81 -13.11
CA PRO A 128 16.31 18.81 -12.17
C PRO A 128 15.53 19.39 -10.99
N TRP A 129 15.93 20.54 -10.44
CA TRP A 129 15.28 21.16 -9.30
C TRP A 129 13.86 21.60 -9.67
N ASP A 130 13.73 22.26 -10.81
CA ASP A 130 12.47 22.75 -11.35
C ASP A 130 11.55 21.61 -11.80
N ASN A 131 12.11 20.58 -12.44
CA ASN A 131 11.36 19.42 -12.89
C ASN A 131 10.79 18.63 -11.71
N ILE A 132 11.58 18.39 -10.66
CA ILE A 132 11.12 17.70 -9.44
C ILE A 132 10.10 18.57 -8.68
N CYS A 133 10.33 19.87 -8.55
CA CYS A 133 9.35 20.76 -7.91
C CYS A 133 8.04 20.83 -8.69
N GLY A 134 8.11 20.94 -10.02
CA GLY A 134 6.92 20.98 -10.87
C GLY A 134 6.10 19.68 -10.81
N ALA A 135 6.77 18.53 -10.71
CA ALA A 135 6.11 17.25 -10.45
C ALA A 135 5.39 17.26 -9.11
N ALA A 136 6.08 17.63 -8.03
CA ALA A 136 5.54 17.71 -6.67
C ALA A 136 4.31 18.64 -6.59
N LYS A 137 4.41 19.82 -7.21
CA LYS A 137 3.33 20.82 -7.26
C LYS A 137 2.08 20.27 -7.96
N GLY A 138 2.24 19.66 -9.13
CA GLY A 138 1.09 19.09 -9.82
C GLY A 138 0.54 17.82 -9.17
N LEU A 139 1.38 17.01 -8.50
CA LEU A 139 0.93 15.86 -7.71
C LEU A 139 -0.04 16.30 -6.61
N ARG A 140 0.31 17.39 -5.90
CA ARG A 140 -0.52 17.98 -4.84
C ARG A 140 -1.75 18.70 -5.39
N LYS A 141 -1.57 19.53 -6.42
CA LYS A 141 -2.61 20.43 -6.93
C LYS A 141 -3.61 19.78 -7.88
N GLU A 142 -3.12 18.90 -8.76
CA GLU A 142 -3.92 18.34 -9.86
C GLU A 142 -4.20 16.84 -9.68
N LYS A 143 -3.30 16.09 -9.03
CA LYS A 143 -3.40 14.62 -8.92
C LYS A 143 -3.89 14.14 -7.55
N GLY A 144 -4.17 15.05 -6.63
CA GLY A 144 -4.78 14.72 -5.35
C GLY A 144 -3.87 14.00 -4.35
N ALA A 145 -2.54 14.07 -4.53
CA ALA A 145 -1.61 13.63 -3.49
C ALA A 145 -1.92 14.40 -2.19
N PRO A 146 -2.05 13.75 -1.03
CA PRO A 146 -2.33 14.44 0.23
C PRO A 146 -1.06 15.14 0.75
N PRO A 147 -1.15 15.94 1.83
CA PRO A 147 0.03 16.48 2.52
C PRO A 147 1.01 15.37 2.93
N ALA A 148 2.25 15.73 3.28
CA ALA A 148 3.16 14.79 3.94
C ALA A 148 2.48 14.16 5.17
N GLY A 149 2.69 12.85 5.38
CA GLY A 149 1.97 12.07 6.40
C GLY A 149 0.55 11.65 6.01
N GLY A 150 0.02 12.10 4.87
CA GLY A 150 -1.29 11.68 4.35
C GLY A 150 -1.39 10.20 3.98
N SER A 151 -2.62 9.72 3.77
CA SER A 151 -2.89 8.28 3.61
C SER A 151 -2.24 7.66 2.37
N GLU A 152 -1.73 6.44 2.54
CA GLU A 152 -1.13 5.64 1.45
C GLU A 152 -2.09 5.50 0.26
N ALA A 153 -3.39 5.31 0.51
CA ALA A 153 -4.39 5.18 -0.53
C ALA A 153 -4.49 6.42 -1.43
N LYS A 154 -4.42 7.63 -0.85
CA LYS A 154 -4.45 8.88 -1.62
C LYS A 154 -3.14 9.10 -2.38
N TYR A 155 -2.00 8.74 -1.79
CA TYR A 155 -0.71 8.75 -2.49
C TYR A 155 -0.68 7.78 -3.66
N ARG A 156 -1.20 6.55 -3.47
CA ARG A 156 -1.35 5.55 -4.53
C ARG A 156 -2.26 6.04 -5.65
N GLN A 157 -3.41 6.62 -5.32
CA GLN A 157 -4.32 7.19 -6.32
C GLN A 157 -3.64 8.33 -7.09
N ALA A 158 -2.90 9.19 -6.41
CA ALA A 158 -2.15 10.26 -7.07
C ALA A 158 -1.08 9.73 -8.03
N ALA A 159 -0.43 8.60 -7.71
CA ALA A 159 0.47 7.93 -8.65
C ALA A 159 -0.28 7.40 -9.88
N CYS A 160 -1.48 6.83 -9.71
CA CYS A 160 -2.32 6.42 -10.83
C CYS A 160 -2.65 7.61 -11.74
N ASP A 161 -3.06 8.73 -11.15
CA ASP A 161 -3.50 9.91 -11.89
C ASP A 161 -2.32 10.65 -12.53
N TYR A 162 -1.13 10.53 -11.95
CA TYR A 162 0.11 11.04 -12.51
C TYR A 162 0.49 10.30 -13.80
N TYR A 163 0.50 8.96 -13.77
CA TYR A 163 0.77 8.12 -14.94
C TYR A 163 -0.39 8.14 -15.96
N GLY A 164 -1.62 8.33 -15.50
CA GLY A 164 -2.85 8.22 -16.29
C GLY A 164 -3.52 6.83 -16.19
N ALA A 165 -2.94 5.90 -15.44
CA ALA A 165 -3.50 4.60 -15.07
C ALA A 165 -2.80 4.08 -13.79
N CYS A 166 -3.42 3.17 -13.06
CA CYS A 166 -2.72 2.52 -11.94
C CYS A 166 -1.70 1.46 -12.41
N SER A 167 -2.03 0.79 -13.52
CA SER A 167 -1.22 -0.27 -14.14
C SER A 167 -1.62 -0.42 -15.61
N ASP A 168 -0.72 -0.95 -16.43
CA ASP A 168 -1.01 -1.38 -17.80
C ASP A 168 -0.29 -2.70 -18.13
N GLY A 169 -0.26 -3.09 -19.40
CA GLY A 169 0.41 -4.33 -19.84
C GLY A 169 1.94 -4.31 -19.73
N VAL A 170 2.54 -3.22 -19.25
CA VAL A 170 3.99 -2.98 -19.20
C VAL A 170 4.46 -2.66 -17.78
N ALA A 171 3.63 -2.01 -16.95
CA ALA A 171 3.99 -1.65 -15.58
C ALA A 171 2.82 -1.76 -14.61
N ASN A 172 3.11 -2.12 -13.35
CA ASN A 172 2.19 -1.91 -12.23
C ASN A 172 2.56 -0.61 -11.51
N TYR A 173 2.45 0.50 -12.23
CA TYR A 173 3.05 1.79 -11.90
C TYR A 173 2.80 2.24 -10.45
N ALA A 174 1.54 2.31 -10.03
CA ALA A 174 1.20 2.86 -8.72
C ALA A 174 1.69 1.95 -7.57
N ASP A 175 1.65 0.63 -7.76
CA ASP A 175 2.12 -0.32 -6.75
C ASP A 175 3.65 -0.36 -6.69
N GLU A 176 4.34 -0.26 -7.82
CA GLU A 176 5.81 -0.15 -7.88
C GLU A 176 6.29 1.13 -7.19
N VAL A 177 5.61 2.25 -7.46
CA VAL A 177 5.88 3.53 -6.80
C VAL A 177 5.66 3.43 -5.29
N MET A 178 4.51 2.93 -4.82
CA MET A 178 4.25 2.86 -3.38
C MET A 178 5.15 1.84 -2.67
N THR A 179 5.50 0.74 -3.34
CA THR A 179 6.45 -0.24 -2.81
C THR A 179 7.83 0.39 -2.60
N ARG A 180 8.34 1.11 -3.60
CA ARG A 180 9.62 1.79 -3.48
C ARG A 180 9.56 2.98 -2.52
N ALA A 181 8.44 3.71 -2.44
CA ALA A 181 8.25 4.77 -1.46
C ALA A 181 8.37 4.22 -0.02
N LYS A 182 7.73 3.09 0.27
CA LYS A 182 7.88 2.39 1.56
C LYS A 182 9.33 1.99 1.84
N ALA A 183 10.01 1.41 0.85
CA ALA A 183 11.43 1.08 0.97
C ALA A 183 12.30 2.33 1.22
N TYR A 184 11.91 3.47 0.65
CA TYR A 184 12.58 4.76 0.82
C TYR A 184 12.25 5.46 2.15
N GLY A 185 11.35 4.93 2.97
CA GLY A 185 11.01 5.52 4.28
C GLY A 185 9.75 6.38 4.27
N PHE A 186 8.81 6.11 3.36
CA PHE A 186 7.48 6.73 3.33
C PHE A 186 6.83 6.68 4.71
N LYS A 187 6.41 7.85 5.21
CA LYS A 187 5.84 8.01 6.55
C LYS A 187 4.33 7.87 6.59
N GLY A 188 3.64 8.03 5.45
CA GLY A 188 2.18 8.09 5.42
C GLY A 188 1.51 6.95 6.18
N GLY A 189 0.65 7.33 7.14
CA GLY A 189 0.00 6.42 8.09
C GLY A 189 -1.18 7.10 8.79
N ASP A 190 -2.32 6.39 8.83
CA ASP A 190 -3.50 6.57 9.68
C ASP A 190 -4.17 7.96 9.76
N LYS A 191 -4.81 8.35 8.66
CA LYS A 191 -6.15 8.98 8.71
C LYS A 191 -7.07 8.25 7.75
N THR A 192 -7.29 6.95 7.99
CA THR A 192 -8.53 6.32 7.57
C THR A 192 -9.62 6.91 8.47
N THR A 193 -10.48 7.73 7.89
CA THR A 193 -11.87 7.83 8.36
C THR A 193 -12.32 6.44 8.82
N GLU A 194 -12.72 6.33 10.08
CA GLU A 194 -13.55 5.22 10.57
C GLU A 194 -14.58 4.87 9.50
N LEU A 195 -14.39 3.74 8.83
CA LEU A 195 -15.51 3.04 8.23
C LEU A 195 -16.10 2.20 9.34
N VAL A 196 -17.13 2.80 9.94
CA VAL A 196 -18.23 2.18 10.68
C VAL A 196 -18.24 0.66 10.58
N ASN A 197 -18.06 0.03 11.74
CA ASN A 197 -18.56 -1.31 12.00
C ASN A 197 -20.02 -1.39 11.53
N VAL A 198 -20.26 -2.17 10.48
CA VAL A 198 -21.58 -2.75 10.29
C VAL A 198 -21.67 -3.86 11.34
N GLY A 199 -22.17 -3.49 12.51
CA GLY A 199 -22.26 -4.40 13.65
C GLY A 199 -23.19 -5.57 13.39
N ASP A 200 -22.96 -6.66 14.12
CA ASP A 200 -24.06 -7.43 14.69
C ASP A 200 -23.75 -7.64 16.19
N PRO A 201 -24.78 -7.60 17.06
CA PRO A 201 -24.67 -7.44 18.49
C PRO A 201 -24.46 -8.79 19.14
N ASP A 202 -23.40 -8.90 19.92
CA ASP A 202 -23.43 -9.42 21.28
C ASP A 202 -22.01 -9.73 21.71
N GLY A 203 -21.67 -9.27 22.92
CA GLY A 203 -20.70 -10.00 23.74
C GLY A 203 -19.27 -9.46 23.77
N THR A 204 -19.12 -8.36 24.50
CA THR A 204 -18.08 -8.15 25.53
C THR A 204 -16.60 -8.08 25.10
N SER A 205 -16.09 -6.86 25.19
CA SER A 205 -14.67 -6.51 25.32
C SER A 205 -14.03 -7.16 26.55
N ALA A 206 -12.87 -7.77 26.37
CA ALA A 206 -11.80 -7.79 27.38
C ALA A 206 -10.48 -7.55 26.64
N GLY A 207 -9.82 -6.44 26.98
CA GLY A 207 -8.62 -5.98 26.30
C GLY A 207 -7.39 -6.84 26.57
N GLN A 208 -6.34 -6.58 25.80
CA GLN A 208 -5.04 -6.20 26.35
C GLN A 208 -4.10 -5.75 25.22
N CYS A 209 -3.54 -4.56 25.41
CA CYS A 209 -2.30 -4.14 24.78
C CYS A 209 -1.16 -4.92 25.45
N GLU A 210 -0.58 -5.90 24.78
CA GLU A 210 0.78 -6.35 25.10
C GLU A 210 1.62 -6.49 23.82
N ALA A 211 2.87 -6.05 23.93
CA ALA A 211 3.90 -6.10 22.90
C ALA A 211 4.45 -7.54 22.73
N PRO A 212 5.20 -7.83 21.64
CA PRO A 212 5.15 -9.11 20.93
C PRO A 212 5.99 -10.23 21.54
N ALA A 213 5.63 -11.47 21.19
CA ALA A 213 6.51 -12.62 21.33
C ALA A 213 7.83 -12.38 20.58
N ALA A 214 8.95 -12.59 21.27
CA ALA A 214 10.29 -12.51 20.70
C ALA A 214 10.49 -13.56 19.58
N ASP A 215 11.46 -13.30 18.71
CA ASP A 215 11.79 -14.07 17.51
C ASP A 215 11.69 -15.60 17.68
N GLY A 216 10.62 -16.20 17.11
CA GLY A 216 10.57 -17.64 16.83
C GLY A 216 9.53 -18.49 17.56
N VAL A 217 8.63 -17.91 18.35
CA VAL A 217 7.54 -18.64 19.04
C VAL A 217 6.17 -18.21 18.49
N LEU A 218 5.25 -19.15 18.27
CA LEU A 218 3.89 -18.86 17.81
C LEU A 218 2.96 -18.56 19.01
N ALA A 219 1.93 -17.74 18.79
CA ALA A 219 0.88 -17.48 19.77
C ALA A 219 -0.10 -18.67 19.91
N ASP A 220 -1.07 -18.58 20.83
CA ASP A 220 -1.91 -19.71 21.27
C ASP A 220 -2.97 -20.21 20.28
N GLY A 221 -3.16 -19.52 19.13
CA GLY A 221 -4.08 -19.94 18.06
C GLY A 221 -5.54 -19.53 18.26
N THR A 222 -5.83 -18.61 19.19
CA THR A 222 -7.09 -17.85 19.22
C THR A 222 -7.29 -17.08 17.92
N ASP A 223 -8.54 -16.86 17.47
CA ASP A 223 -8.78 -16.19 16.17
C ASP A 223 -8.19 -14.77 16.18
N GLY A 224 -7.32 -14.48 15.22
CA GLY A 224 -6.69 -13.18 15.04
C GLY A 224 -7.43 -12.28 14.05
N GLN A 225 -7.02 -11.01 14.01
CA GLN A 225 -7.59 -10.01 13.10
C GLN A 225 -7.04 -10.17 11.69
N VAL A 226 -7.95 -10.14 10.71
CA VAL A 226 -7.61 -10.21 9.28
C VAL A 226 -8.29 -9.06 8.56
N THR A 227 -7.51 -8.30 7.79
CA THR A 227 -8.01 -7.28 6.87
C THR A 227 -7.64 -7.66 5.44
N TYR A 228 -8.38 -7.12 4.48
CA TYR A 228 -8.12 -7.28 3.05
C TYR A 228 -7.86 -5.90 2.48
N THR A 229 -6.82 -5.75 1.65
CA THR A 229 -6.64 -4.50 0.92
C THR A 229 -7.87 -4.25 0.02
N PRO A 230 -8.17 -2.99 -0.31
CA PRO A 230 -9.34 -2.66 -1.13
C PRO A 230 -9.42 -3.42 -2.47
N ASN A 231 -8.27 -3.83 -3.01
CA ASN A 231 -8.15 -4.55 -4.28
C ASN A 231 -7.78 -6.03 -4.12
N ALA A 232 -7.79 -6.58 -2.91
CA ALA A 232 -7.50 -8.00 -2.71
C ALA A 232 -8.53 -8.87 -3.46
N ASN A 233 -9.79 -8.46 -3.47
CA ASN A 233 -10.88 -9.21 -4.09
C ASN A 233 -11.39 -8.51 -5.35
N ARG A 234 -11.82 -9.31 -6.34
CA ARG A 234 -12.56 -8.80 -7.48
C ARG A 234 -13.91 -8.25 -7.01
N PRO A 235 -14.47 -7.26 -7.72
CA PRO A 235 -15.82 -6.77 -7.44
C PRO A 235 -16.84 -7.91 -7.37
N GLY A 236 -17.55 -8.01 -6.24
CA GLY A 236 -18.60 -9.01 -6.02
C GLY A 236 -18.13 -10.44 -5.75
N VAL A 237 -16.82 -10.70 -5.67
CA VAL A 237 -16.30 -12.06 -5.42
C VAL A 237 -15.30 -12.04 -4.27
N ALA A 238 -15.77 -12.37 -3.07
CA ALA A 238 -14.92 -12.55 -1.89
C ALA A 238 -14.17 -13.90 -1.93
N VAL A 239 -13.13 -14.02 -1.10
CA VAL A 239 -12.59 -15.33 -0.72
C VAL A 239 -13.64 -16.16 0.02
N THR A 240 -13.49 -17.49 -0.02
CA THR A 240 -14.43 -18.42 0.60
C THR A 240 -14.44 -18.31 2.13
N GLU A 241 -15.52 -18.77 2.76
CA GLU A 241 -15.62 -18.79 4.24
C GLU A 241 -14.58 -19.70 4.89
N ASP A 242 -14.20 -20.78 4.22
CA ASP A 242 -13.10 -21.65 4.65
C ASP A 242 -11.78 -20.89 4.65
N MET A 243 -11.50 -20.12 3.59
CA MET A 243 -10.29 -19.32 3.51
C MET A 243 -10.28 -18.21 4.58
N LYS A 244 -11.39 -17.52 4.82
CA LYS A 244 -11.50 -16.52 5.90
C LYS A 244 -11.22 -17.14 7.27
N THR A 245 -11.75 -18.34 7.50
CA THR A 245 -11.56 -19.08 8.77
C THR A 245 -10.11 -19.49 8.96
N VAL A 246 -9.47 -20.01 7.91
CA VAL A 246 -8.03 -20.32 7.94
C VAL A 246 -7.21 -19.06 8.21
N MET A 247 -7.52 -17.93 7.56
CA MET A 247 -6.78 -16.69 7.76
C MET A 247 -6.85 -16.15 9.18
N ARG A 248 -8.03 -16.23 9.84
CA ARG A 248 -8.13 -15.84 11.26
C ARG A 248 -7.28 -16.73 12.15
N LYS A 249 -7.21 -18.03 11.87
CA LYS A 249 -6.31 -18.95 12.60
C LYS A 249 -4.84 -18.67 12.36
N ILE A 250 -4.45 -18.32 11.13
CA ILE A 250 -3.07 -17.91 10.81
C ILE A 250 -2.71 -16.63 11.57
N ALA A 251 -3.58 -15.60 11.54
CA ALA A 251 -3.37 -14.37 12.30
C ALA A 251 -3.27 -14.64 13.82
N GLY A 252 -4.08 -15.59 14.29
CA GLY A 252 -4.05 -16.11 15.65
C GLY A 252 -2.70 -16.66 16.07
N TYR A 253 -2.19 -17.65 15.35
CA TYR A 253 -0.87 -18.24 15.62
C TYR A 253 0.28 -17.26 15.38
N TYR A 254 0.13 -16.31 14.44
CA TYR A 254 1.10 -15.24 14.22
C TYR A 254 1.09 -14.20 15.35
N GLY A 255 -0.01 -14.09 16.10
CA GLY A 255 -0.15 -13.19 17.25
C GLY A 255 -0.28 -11.70 16.88
N HIS A 256 -0.49 -11.38 15.61
CA HIS A 256 -0.65 -10.00 15.13
C HIS A 256 -1.69 -9.94 13.99
N PRO A 257 -2.29 -8.76 13.74
CA PRO A 257 -3.15 -8.58 12.58
C PRO A 257 -2.44 -8.93 11.27
N ILE A 258 -3.17 -9.60 10.37
CA ILE A 258 -2.69 -9.91 9.02
C ILE A 258 -3.51 -9.12 8.00
N THR A 259 -2.82 -8.51 7.04
CA THR A 259 -3.44 -7.87 5.87
C THR A 259 -3.22 -8.72 4.62
N VAL A 260 -4.30 -9.20 4.01
CA VAL A 260 -4.28 -9.90 2.73
C VAL A 260 -4.20 -8.89 1.60
N CYS A 261 -3.18 -8.99 0.76
CA CYS A 261 -2.96 -8.08 -0.38
C CYS A 261 -3.61 -8.57 -1.67
N THR A 262 -3.65 -9.90 -1.85
CA THR A 262 -4.29 -10.55 -3.00
C THR A 262 -5.22 -11.63 -2.46
N GLY A 263 -6.49 -11.54 -2.78
CA GLY A 263 -7.49 -12.58 -2.58
C GLY A 263 -7.93 -13.08 -3.95
N THR A 264 -9.15 -12.76 -4.36
CA THR A 264 -9.67 -13.22 -5.65
C THR A 264 -9.21 -12.43 -6.87
N ASN A 265 -8.54 -11.29 -6.67
CA ASN A 265 -8.07 -10.40 -7.73
C ASN A 265 -6.75 -10.87 -8.36
N HIS A 266 -6.76 -12.10 -8.88
CA HIS A 266 -5.66 -12.71 -9.60
C HIS A 266 -6.16 -13.33 -10.90
N ASN A 267 -5.24 -13.63 -11.83
CA ASN A 267 -5.56 -14.28 -13.10
C ASN A 267 -6.34 -15.59 -12.90
N ARG A 268 -7.31 -15.81 -13.79
CA ARG A 268 -8.18 -17.00 -13.78
C ARG A 268 -7.42 -18.30 -13.88
N LEU A 269 -6.37 -18.34 -14.68
CA LEU A 269 -5.59 -19.54 -14.94
C LEU A 269 -4.20 -19.41 -14.29
N SER A 270 -3.74 -20.52 -13.71
CA SER A 270 -2.35 -20.74 -13.32
C SER A 270 -1.45 -20.90 -14.55
N SER A 271 -0.13 -20.88 -14.35
CA SER A 271 0.86 -21.16 -15.42
C SER A 271 0.70 -22.54 -16.07
N SER A 272 0.03 -23.48 -15.39
CA SER A 272 -0.26 -24.82 -15.88
C SER A 272 -1.62 -24.93 -16.60
N GLY A 273 -2.35 -23.83 -16.75
CA GLY A 273 -3.67 -23.80 -17.41
C GLY A 273 -4.85 -24.25 -16.55
N ASN A 274 -4.61 -24.62 -15.29
CA ASN A 274 -5.68 -24.93 -14.33
C ASN A 274 -6.27 -23.63 -13.76
N VAL A 275 -7.54 -23.68 -13.33
CA VAL A 275 -8.14 -22.56 -12.59
C VAL A 275 -7.33 -22.29 -11.31
N SER A 276 -7.01 -21.03 -11.07
CA SER A 276 -6.20 -20.61 -9.92
C SER A 276 -7.01 -20.68 -8.62
N ASP A 277 -6.37 -21.13 -7.53
CA ASP A 277 -6.97 -21.13 -6.19
C ASP A 277 -7.46 -19.71 -5.82
N HIS A 278 -6.74 -18.66 -6.22
CA HIS A 278 -7.22 -17.27 -6.07
C HIS A 278 -8.54 -17.01 -6.80
N TRP A 279 -8.67 -17.48 -8.05
CA TRP A 279 -9.85 -17.21 -8.86
C TRP A 279 -11.12 -17.83 -8.27
N ASP A 280 -11.00 -18.96 -7.60
CA ASP A 280 -12.11 -19.63 -6.91
C ASP A 280 -12.31 -19.15 -5.47
N GLY A 281 -11.52 -18.16 -5.02
CA GLY A 281 -11.58 -17.64 -3.65
C GLY A 281 -10.92 -18.52 -2.60
N ASN A 282 -10.20 -19.54 -3.04
CA ASN A 282 -9.50 -20.54 -2.26
C ASN A 282 -8.00 -20.23 -2.11
N GLY A 283 -7.55 -19.04 -2.51
CA GLY A 283 -6.15 -18.60 -2.44
C GLY A 283 -6.03 -17.16 -1.97
N VAL A 284 -5.01 -16.89 -1.16
CA VAL A 284 -4.63 -15.56 -0.70
C VAL A 284 -3.11 -15.37 -0.67
N ASP A 285 -2.68 -14.14 -0.91
CA ASP A 285 -1.31 -13.71 -0.68
C ASP A 285 -1.25 -12.71 0.46
N ILE A 286 -0.30 -12.94 1.36
CA ILE A 286 0.03 -12.08 2.49
C ILE A 286 1.33 -11.38 2.13
N CYS A 287 1.25 -10.18 1.56
CA CYS A 287 2.41 -9.48 1.01
C CYS A 287 3.30 -8.87 2.10
N SER A 288 4.60 -8.86 1.82
CA SER A 288 5.64 -8.12 2.54
C SER A 288 5.25 -6.66 2.76
N SER A 289 4.71 -6.02 1.73
CA SER A 289 4.33 -4.60 1.72
C SER A 289 3.18 -4.25 2.67
N ALA A 290 2.33 -5.21 3.02
CA ALA A 290 1.16 -5.03 3.89
C ALA A 290 1.37 -5.60 5.30
N ASN A 291 2.40 -6.42 5.50
CA ASN A 291 2.67 -7.13 6.77
C ASN A 291 4.10 -6.89 7.31
N SER A 292 4.83 -5.95 6.70
CA SER A 292 6.12 -5.46 7.17
C SER A 292 7.20 -6.53 7.32
N PHE A 293 7.35 -7.41 6.33
CA PHE A 293 8.49 -8.33 6.23
C PHE A 293 9.34 -8.08 4.99
N PRO A 294 10.62 -8.52 4.94
CA PRO A 294 11.49 -8.27 3.79
C PRO A 294 10.95 -8.89 2.50
N ALA A 295 10.98 -8.14 1.39
CA ALA A 295 10.59 -8.64 0.07
C ALA A 295 11.56 -9.73 -0.48
N SER A 296 12.76 -9.84 0.11
CA SER A 296 13.69 -10.95 -0.12
C SER A 296 13.33 -12.22 0.66
N GLY A 297 12.24 -12.19 1.42
CA GLY A 297 11.84 -13.23 2.36
C GLY A 297 12.54 -13.12 3.72
N GLY A 298 12.04 -13.90 4.67
CA GLY A 298 12.54 -13.93 6.06
C GLY A 298 11.71 -13.12 7.04
N GLY A 299 12.24 -12.96 8.25
CA GLY A 299 11.65 -12.13 9.32
C GLY A 299 10.22 -12.53 9.66
N LYS A 300 9.32 -11.54 9.75
CA LYS A 300 7.89 -11.80 10.03
C LYS A 300 7.22 -12.69 8.96
N GLY A 301 7.72 -12.71 7.73
CA GLY A 301 7.22 -13.63 6.69
C GLY A 301 7.49 -15.10 7.02
N ASP A 302 8.63 -15.42 7.65
CA ASP A 302 8.90 -16.77 8.15
C ASP A 302 7.93 -17.17 9.27
N LEU A 303 7.53 -16.22 10.12
CA LEU A 303 6.55 -16.45 11.21
C LEU A 303 5.13 -16.60 10.67
N ILE A 304 4.72 -15.81 9.68
CA ILE A 304 3.43 -15.96 9.00
C ILE A 304 3.36 -17.31 8.28
N ALA A 305 4.42 -17.69 7.56
CA ALA A 305 4.51 -19.01 6.93
C ALA A 305 4.48 -20.14 7.98
N ALA A 306 5.18 -19.99 9.10
CA ALA A 306 5.12 -20.94 10.21
C ALA A 306 3.71 -21.06 10.79
N ALA A 307 2.99 -19.95 10.99
CA ALA A 307 1.60 -19.97 11.41
C ALA A 307 0.71 -20.72 10.41
N ALA A 308 0.91 -20.54 9.10
CA ALA A 308 0.22 -21.30 8.08
C ALA A 308 0.50 -22.82 8.18
N PHE A 309 1.77 -23.21 8.37
CA PHE A 309 2.15 -24.62 8.57
C PHE A 309 1.54 -25.21 9.86
N ARG A 310 1.42 -24.41 10.91
CA ARG A 310 0.77 -24.80 12.16
C ARG A 310 -0.72 -25.06 11.98
N VAL A 311 -1.43 -24.18 11.25
CA VAL A 311 -2.83 -24.38 10.88
C VAL A 311 -3.01 -25.62 9.99
N ALA A 312 -2.04 -25.90 9.12
CA ALA A 312 -2.01 -27.11 8.30
C ALA A 312 -1.63 -28.40 9.08
N GLY A 313 -1.58 -28.35 10.41
CA GLY A 313 -1.45 -29.54 11.27
C GLY A 313 -0.03 -29.93 11.64
N GLN A 314 1.00 -29.15 11.29
CA GLN A 314 2.35 -29.40 11.80
C GLN A 314 2.44 -29.10 13.30
N SER A 315 3.39 -29.76 13.99
CA SER A 315 3.79 -29.35 15.35
C SER A 315 4.42 -27.96 15.29
N GLU A 316 4.43 -27.20 16.38
CA GLU A 316 5.04 -25.85 16.39
C GLU A 316 6.53 -25.87 16.00
N PRO A 317 7.39 -26.78 16.53
CA PRO A 317 8.78 -26.86 16.09
C PRO A 317 8.94 -27.14 14.58
N ASP A 318 8.13 -28.04 14.03
CA ASP A 318 8.16 -28.37 12.60
C ASP A 318 7.65 -27.20 11.74
N ALA A 319 6.62 -26.50 12.22
CA ALA A 319 6.03 -25.35 11.55
C ALA A 319 7.03 -24.18 11.47
N VAL A 320 7.73 -23.87 12.57
CA VAL A 320 8.80 -22.85 12.59
C VAL A 320 9.94 -23.24 11.67
N ALA A 321 10.35 -24.53 11.67
CA ALA A 321 11.38 -25.02 10.76
C ALA A 321 10.95 -24.93 9.28
N SER A 322 9.69 -25.23 8.98
CA SER A 322 9.11 -25.12 7.63
C SER A 322 9.00 -23.67 7.17
N GLY A 323 8.54 -22.76 8.04
CA GLY A 323 8.47 -21.32 7.75
C GLY A 323 9.82 -20.71 7.40
N LYS A 324 10.88 -21.04 8.16
CA LYS A 324 12.25 -20.60 7.85
C LYS A 324 12.77 -21.16 6.53
N ARG A 325 12.47 -22.43 6.24
CA ARG A 325 12.93 -23.14 5.04
C ARG A 325 12.25 -22.62 3.77
N GLY A 326 10.97 -22.30 3.84
CA GLY A 326 10.14 -21.99 2.67
C GLY A 326 9.99 -23.20 1.73
N GLY A 327 9.48 -22.94 0.52
CA GLY A 327 9.20 -23.90 -0.52
C GLY A 327 7.78 -23.76 -1.06
N LEU A 328 7.40 -24.70 -1.93
CA LEU A 328 6.02 -24.94 -2.37
C LEU A 328 5.62 -26.27 -1.75
N VAL A 329 4.70 -26.23 -0.79
CA VAL A 329 4.32 -27.41 0.02
C VAL A 329 2.81 -27.60 -0.03
N ASN A 330 2.37 -28.83 -0.29
CA ASN A 330 0.98 -29.21 -0.12
C ASN A 330 0.85 -30.13 1.09
N ILE A 331 -0.10 -29.85 1.97
CA ILE A 331 -0.37 -30.63 3.19
C ILE A 331 -1.86 -30.94 3.25
N THR A 332 -2.21 -32.19 3.50
CA THR A 332 -3.58 -32.58 3.80
C THR A 332 -3.75 -32.68 5.31
N HIS A 333 -4.72 -31.95 5.87
CA HIS A 333 -5.04 -31.99 7.28
C HIS A 333 -6.54 -31.84 7.48
N GLY A 334 -7.15 -32.83 8.15
CA GLY A 334 -8.61 -32.96 8.17
C GLY A 334 -9.17 -33.11 6.75
N ASP A 335 -10.25 -32.37 6.47
CA ASP A 335 -10.92 -32.35 5.16
C ASP A 335 -10.33 -31.31 4.19
N PHE A 336 -9.13 -30.78 4.47
CA PHE A 336 -8.54 -29.68 3.69
C PHE A 336 -7.18 -30.06 3.09
N ARG A 337 -6.97 -29.64 1.84
CA ARG A 337 -5.66 -29.48 1.20
C ARG A 337 -5.22 -28.04 1.41
N PHE A 338 -4.09 -27.86 2.09
CA PHE A 338 -3.38 -26.60 2.20
C PHE A 338 -2.25 -26.56 1.16
N GLN A 339 -2.09 -25.43 0.49
CA GLN A 339 -0.91 -25.10 -0.31
C GLN A 339 -0.25 -23.89 0.30
N ILE A 340 1.00 -24.03 0.72
CA ILE A 340 1.78 -22.94 1.31
C ILE A 340 2.99 -22.72 0.41
N ILE A 341 3.14 -21.51 -0.11
CA ILE A 341 4.27 -21.12 -0.96
C ILE A 341 4.97 -19.92 -0.36
N TRP A 342 6.26 -20.07 -0.10
CA TRP A 342 7.06 -19.05 0.58
C TRP A 342 8.53 -19.15 0.21
N LYS A 343 9.24 -18.03 0.04
CA LYS A 343 10.69 -17.98 -0.22
C LYS A 343 11.15 -18.91 -1.35
N THR A 344 10.40 -18.92 -2.44
CA THR A 344 10.72 -19.76 -3.59
C THR A 344 10.35 -19.08 -4.90
N GLN A 345 10.97 -19.56 -5.99
CA GLN A 345 10.65 -19.16 -7.36
C GLN A 345 9.81 -20.22 -8.09
N LYS A 346 9.43 -21.31 -7.39
CA LYS A 346 8.59 -22.37 -7.95
C LYS A 346 7.18 -21.84 -8.16
N GLY A 347 6.69 -21.91 -9.40
CA GLY A 347 5.34 -21.41 -9.76
C GLY A 347 5.25 -19.89 -9.90
N GLY A 348 6.38 -19.16 -9.83
CA GLY A 348 6.42 -17.70 -9.81
C GLY A 348 7.24 -17.19 -8.61
N ASN A 349 7.42 -15.87 -8.52
CA ASN A 349 8.08 -15.25 -7.38
C ASN A 349 7.19 -15.33 -6.13
N HIS A 350 7.70 -15.92 -5.05
CA HIS A 350 7.04 -15.98 -3.73
C HIS A 350 8.01 -15.58 -2.60
N ASN A 351 8.98 -14.72 -2.87
CA ASN A 351 9.90 -14.22 -1.83
C ASN A 351 9.31 -13.01 -1.10
N ASP A 352 8.42 -12.28 -1.74
CA ASP A 352 7.81 -11.05 -1.26
C ASP A 352 6.41 -11.23 -0.70
N HIS A 353 5.86 -12.45 -0.70
CA HIS A 353 4.57 -12.77 -0.10
C HIS A 353 4.49 -14.21 0.37
N VAL A 354 3.69 -14.47 1.40
CA VAL A 354 3.29 -15.83 1.80
C VAL A 354 1.99 -16.15 1.08
N HIS A 355 2.00 -17.16 0.21
CA HIS A 355 0.80 -17.67 -0.45
C HIS A 355 0.17 -18.78 0.39
N VAL A 356 -1.14 -18.74 0.55
CA VAL A 356 -1.94 -19.78 1.20
C VAL A 356 -3.14 -20.13 0.32
N GLY A 357 -3.17 -21.37 -0.15
CA GLY A 357 -4.31 -22.00 -0.83
C GLY A 357 -4.99 -23.03 0.07
N VAL A 358 -6.32 -23.08 0.06
CA VAL A 358 -7.13 -24.03 0.85
C VAL A 358 -8.25 -24.59 -0.02
N GLN A 359 -8.34 -25.91 -0.12
CA GLN A 359 -9.44 -26.59 -0.81
C GLN A 359 -9.96 -27.76 0.02
N ARG A 360 -11.26 -28.02 -0.02
CA ARG A 360 -11.82 -29.23 0.60
C ARG A 360 -11.43 -30.46 -0.21
N THR A 361 -10.94 -31.50 0.46
CA THR A 361 -10.57 -32.77 -0.19
C THR A 361 -11.80 -33.61 -0.59
N ASN A 362 -12.96 -33.32 0.01
CA ASN A 362 -14.17 -34.15 -0.13
C ASN A 362 -15.11 -33.68 -1.26
N GLU A 363 -14.84 -32.55 -1.92
CA GLU A 363 -15.62 -32.10 -3.09
C GLU A 363 -15.27 -32.84 -4.38
N VAL A 364 -14.19 -33.64 -4.37
CA VAL A 364 -13.83 -34.52 -5.51
C VAL A 364 -14.74 -35.76 -5.61
N GLN A 365 -15.60 -36.03 -4.61
CA GLN A 365 -16.51 -37.19 -4.66
C GLN A 365 -17.96 -36.90 -5.06
N GLN A 366 -18.39 -35.64 -5.14
CA GLN A 366 -19.76 -35.33 -5.61
C GLN A 366 -19.87 -35.04 -7.11
N ALA A 367 -18.76 -34.85 -7.82
CA ALA A 367 -18.76 -34.68 -9.27
C ALA A 367 -18.78 -35.99 -10.09
N VAL A 368 -18.84 -37.17 -9.44
CA VAL A 368 -18.88 -38.48 -10.11
C VAL A 368 -20.03 -39.35 -9.59
N VAL A 369 -21.24 -38.82 -9.64
CA VAL A 369 -22.44 -39.66 -9.77
C VAL A 369 -23.33 -39.03 -10.83
N SER A 370 -23.00 -39.31 -12.10
CA SER A 370 -23.96 -39.10 -13.19
C SER A 370 -25.22 -39.93 -12.91
N PRO A 371 -26.44 -39.37 -13.03
CA PRO A 371 -27.64 -40.18 -13.07
C PRO A 371 -27.74 -40.82 -14.45
N LEU A 372 -27.13 -41.99 -14.61
CA LEU A 372 -27.45 -42.91 -15.69
C LEU A 372 -28.41 -43.96 -15.12
N ALA A 373 -29.72 -43.68 -15.21
CA ALA A 373 -30.77 -44.65 -15.54
C ALA A 373 -32.17 -44.09 -15.23
N ALA A 374 -32.85 -43.61 -16.26
CA ALA A 374 -34.30 -43.78 -16.38
C ALA A 374 -34.64 -43.92 -17.88
N ARG A 375 -34.29 -45.08 -18.44
CA ARG A 375 -35.05 -45.64 -19.56
C ARG A 375 -36.06 -46.61 -18.94
N SER A 376 -37.28 -46.14 -18.73
CA SER A 376 -38.45 -47.02 -18.62
C SER A 376 -39.06 -47.14 -20.02
N GLY A 377 -38.87 -48.30 -20.64
CA GLY A 377 -39.83 -48.79 -21.62
C GLY A 377 -40.98 -49.47 -20.88
N ALA A 378 -42.19 -48.99 -21.14
CA ALA A 378 -43.45 -49.73 -21.19
C ALA A 378 -44.44 -48.83 -21.93
#